data_AF-A0AAV5F2E1-F1
#
_entry.id   AF-A0AAV5F2E1-F1
#
_cell.length_a   1.000
_cell.length_b   1.000
_cell.length_c   1.000
_cell.angle_alpha   90.00
_cell.angle_beta   90.00
_cell.angle_gamma   90.00
#
_symmetry.space_group_name_H-M   'P 1'
#
loop_
_entity.id
_entity.type
_entity.pdbx_description
1 polymer ?
#
loop_
_entity_poly.entity_id
_entity_poly.type
_entity_poly.pdbx_seq_one_letter_code
_entity_poly.pdbx_strand_id
1 'polypeptide(L)'
;MMPKVADFGLSRFFDDNKTHTNATILTGSIGYMAPEYIYKHEITKKADIYSLGVIIIEIITGAKIDPFNSTSYQESMESVRKSRLNLQDCNAFKLFNHSICLELVF
;
A
#
# COMPACT_ATOMS: atom_id res chain seq x y z
N MET A 1 -16.63 2.52 -17.32
CA MET A 1 -16.65 3.19 -15.99
C MET A 1 -15.28 3.82 -15.76
N MET A 2 -15.19 5.02 -15.17
CA MET A 2 -13.90 5.69 -14.95
C MET A 2 -13.62 5.76 -13.44
N PRO A 3 -12.57 5.09 -12.92
CA PRO A 3 -12.26 5.09 -11.49
C PRO A 3 -11.82 6.49 -11.05
N LYS A 4 -12.18 6.86 -9.82
CA LYS A 4 -11.79 8.12 -9.18
C LYS A 4 -11.37 7.84 -7.74
N VAL A 5 -10.32 8.51 -7.27
CA VAL A 5 -9.95 8.50 -5.86
C VAL A 5 -10.95 9.37 -5.09
N ALA A 6 -11.40 8.89 -3.95
CA ALA A 6 -12.32 9.57 -3.06
C ALA A 6 -11.84 9.39 -1.61
N ASP A 7 -12.50 10.10 -0.68
CA ASP A 7 -12.19 10.11 0.74
C ASP A 7 -10.77 10.64 1.07
N PHE A 8 -10.72 11.94 1.30
CA PHE A 8 -9.49 12.66 1.65
C PHE A 8 -9.41 12.98 3.14
N GLY A 9 -10.19 12.32 4.00
CA GLY A 9 -10.32 12.65 5.43
C GLY A 9 -9.01 12.58 6.23
N LEU A 10 -8.05 11.77 5.76
CA LEU A 10 -6.71 11.63 6.34
C LEU A 10 -5.60 12.29 5.48
N SER A 11 -5.96 12.89 4.35
CA SER A 11 -4.99 13.51 3.44
C SER A 11 -4.28 14.68 4.10
N ARG A 12 -3.01 14.89 3.72
CA ARG A 12 -2.18 15.99 4.23
C ARG A 12 -1.45 16.67 3.10
N PHE A 13 -1.41 18.01 3.16
CA PHE A 13 -0.58 18.79 2.27
C PHE A 13 0.87 18.77 2.77
N PHE A 14 1.78 18.47 1.86
CA PHE A 14 3.21 18.64 2.07
C PHE A 14 3.64 19.96 1.46
N ASP A 15 4.48 20.67 2.20
CA ASP A 15 5.26 21.78 1.63
C ASP A 15 6.32 21.20 0.69
N ASP A 16 6.70 21.89 -0.37
CA ASP A 16 7.59 21.34 -1.41
C ASP A 16 8.96 20.93 -0.86
N ASN A 17 9.37 21.54 0.26
CA ASN A 17 10.63 21.26 0.95
C ASN A 17 10.54 20.10 1.96
N LYS A 18 9.36 19.53 2.21
CA LYS A 18 9.16 18.45 3.19
C LYS A 18 8.91 17.12 2.49
N THR A 19 9.78 16.15 2.77
CA THR A 19 9.67 14.78 2.24
C THR A 19 8.83 13.84 3.12
N HIS A 20 8.66 14.19 4.39
CA HIS A 20 7.93 13.41 5.39
C HIS A 20 7.36 14.29 6.50
N THR A 21 6.36 13.77 7.22
CA THR A 21 5.83 14.33 8.46
C THR A 21 5.45 13.22 9.41
N ASN A 22 5.49 13.47 10.71
CA ASN A 22 5.09 12.47 11.69
C ASN A 22 3.61 12.54 12.03
N ALA A 23 2.96 11.39 12.18
CA ALA A 23 1.62 11.27 12.69
C ALA A 23 1.62 11.26 14.22
N THR A 24 0.76 12.07 14.84
CA THR A 24 0.54 12.05 16.29
C THR A 24 -0.20 10.79 16.73
N ILE A 25 -1.08 10.27 15.87
CA ILE A 25 -1.92 9.11 16.12
C ILE A 25 -1.87 8.23 14.88
N LEU A 26 -1.63 6.92 15.07
CA LEU A 26 -1.69 5.96 13.99
C LEU A 26 -3.15 5.76 13.55
N THR A 27 -3.46 6.12 12.32
CA THR A 27 -4.79 6.01 11.72
C THR A 27 -4.68 5.58 10.26
N GLY A 28 -5.56 4.68 9.83
CA GLY A 28 -5.59 4.12 8.49
C GLY A 28 -6.21 2.72 8.47
N SER A 29 -6.34 2.15 7.26
CA SER A 29 -6.89 0.81 7.07
C SER A 29 -5.80 -0.24 7.24
N ILE A 30 -6.02 -1.18 8.16
CA ILE A 30 -5.11 -2.31 8.42
C ILE A 30 -4.89 -3.09 7.10
N GLY A 31 -3.64 -3.46 6.82
CA GLY A 31 -3.23 -4.17 5.61
C GLY A 31 -2.91 -3.31 4.40
N TYR A 32 -3.27 -2.01 4.44
CA TYR A 32 -2.92 -1.04 3.41
C TYR A 32 -1.83 -0.07 3.88
N MET A 33 -1.68 0.10 5.20
CA MET A 33 -0.67 0.99 5.77
C MET A 33 0.75 0.48 5.53
N ALA A 34 1.62 1.38 5.09
CA ALA A 34 3.04 1.10 4.86
C ALA A 34 3.78 0.77 6.17
N PRO A 35 4.78 -0.13 6.14
CA PRO A 35 5.51 -0.54 7.33
C PRO A 35 6.24 0.63 7.99
N GLU A 36 6.84 1.54 7.22
CA GLU A 36 7.48 2.74 7.75
C GLU A 36 6.49 3.66 8.47
N TYR A 37 5.24 3.72 8.00
CA TYR A 37 4.18 4.47 8.68
C TYR A 37 3.79 3.80 9.99
N ILE A 38 3.65 2.47 10.03
CA ILE A 38 3.31 1.72 11.24
C ILE A 38 4.42 1.82 12.30
N TYR A 39 5.68 1.62 11.91
CA TYR A 39 6.78 1.53 12.86
C TYR A 39 7.36 2.89 13.26
N LYS A 40 7.41 3.86 12.33
CA LYS A 40 8.05 5.16 12.56
C LYS A 40 7.06 6.31 12.68
N HIS A 41 5.76 6.04 12.48
CA HIS A 41 4.73 7.07 12.39
C HIS A 41 5.01 8.10 11.29
N GLU A 42 5.77 7.70 10.26
CA GLU A 42 6.24 8.58 9.20
C GLU A 42 5.26 8.56 8.02
N ILE A 43 4.62 9.69 7.76
CA ILE A 43 3.78 9.90 6.57
C ILE A 43 4.69 10.40 5.46
N THR A 44 4.75 9.65 4.36
CA THR A 44 5.57 9.97 3.19
C THR A 44 4.78 9.71 1.91
N LYS A 45 5.23 10.28 0.79
CA LYS A 45 4.69 9.93 -0.54
C LYS A 45 4.88 8.43 -0.87
N LYS A 46 5.90 7.77 -0.31
CA LYS A 46 6.14 6.33 -0.50
C LYS A 46 5.10 5.46 0.21
N ALA A 47 4.59 5.93 1.35
CA ALA A 47 3.52 5.22 2.05
C ALA A 47 2.23 5.14 1.21
N ASP A 48 1.93 6.18 0.42
CA ASP A 48 0.81 6.18 -0.53
C ASP A 48 1.06 5.21 -1.70
N ILE A 49 2.31 5.15 -2.20
CA ILE A 49 2.71 4.21 -3.26
C ILE A 49 2.55 2.77 -2.79
N TYR A 50 2.98 2.47 -1.56
CA TYR A 50 2.77 1.15 -0.94
C TYR A 50 1.29 0.78 -0.89
N SER A 51 0.45 1.69 -0.36
CA SER A 51 -0.99 1.47 -0.24
C SER A 51 -1.66 1.23 -1.60
N LEU A 52 -1.24 1.97 -2.63
CA LEU A 52 -1.68 1.77 -4.01
C LEU A 52 -1.23 0.41 -4.57
N GLY A 53 -0.01 -0.03 -4.26
CA GLY A 53 0.51 -1.35 -4.63
C GLY A 53 -0.34 -2.48 -4.07
N VAL A 54 -0.77 -2.37 -2.81
CA VAL A 54 -1.70 -3.32 -2.18
C VAL A 54 -3.03 -3.38 -2.94
N ILE A 55 -3.61 -2.23 -3.29
CA ILE A 55 -4.86 -2.16 -4.07
C ILE A 55 -4.69 -2.82 -5.45
N ILE A 56 -3.56 -2.57 -6.12
CA ILE A 56 -3.27 -3.18 -7.43
C ILE A 56 -3.18 -4.71 -7.29
N ILE A 57 -2.51 -5.21 -6.26
CA ILE A 57 -2.43 -6.66 -5.99
C ILE A 57 -3.84 -7.23 -5.77
N GLU A 58 -4.68 -6.58 -4.96
CA GLU A 58 -6.06 -6.99 -4.74
C GLU A 58 -6.87 -7.04 -6.05
N ILE A 59 -6.73 -6.03 -6.91
CA ILE A 59 -7.43 -5.98 -8.20
C ILE A 59 -6.98 -7.11 -9.14
N ILE A 60 -5.67 -7.35 -9.25
CA ILE A 60 -5.14 -8.37 -10.17
C ILE A 60 -5.47 -9.78 -9.68
N THR A 61 -5.36 -10.03 -8.37
CA THR A 61 -5.62 -11.34 -7.79
C THR A 61 -7.10 -11.62 -7.58
N GLY A 62 -7.92 -10.57 -7.50
CA GLY A 62 -9.31 -10.65 -7.03
C GLY A 62 -9.44 -11.02 -5.55
N ALA A 63 -8.32 -11.10 -4.82
CA ALA A 63 -8.28 -11.51 -3.42
C ALA A 63 -8.25 -10.28 -2.52
N LYS A 64 -9.35 -10.06 -1.79
CA LYS A 64 -9.44 -8.95 -0.85
C LYS A 64 -8.48 -9.10 0.31
N ILE A 65 -7.83 -8.00 0.69
CA ILE A 65 -7.15 -7.90 1.98
C ILE A 65 -8.22 -7.74 3.05
N ASP A 66 -8.32 -8.74 3.93
CA ASP A 66 -9.26 -8.71 5.05
C ASP A 66 -8.60 -8.05 6.27
N PRO A 67 -9.01 -6.82 6.63
CA PRO A 67 -8.44 -6.10 7.77
C PRO A 67 -8.89 -6.68 9.13
N PHE A 68 -9.91 -7.54 9.15
CA PHE A 68 -10.48 -8.12 10.38
C PHE A 68 -10.03 -9.56 10.62
N ASN A 69 -9.65 -10.28 9.57
CA ASN A 69 -9.15 -11.65 9.66
C ASN A 69 -7.61 -11.72 9.79
N SER A 70 -6.93 -10.58 9.62
CA SER A 70 -5.53 -10.44 10.02
C SER A 70 -5.47 -9.88 11.45
N THR A 71 -5.17 -10.76 12.40
CA THR A 71 -5.03 -10.45 13.82
C THR A 71 -3.86 -9.51 14.11
N SER A 72 -2.94 -9.31 13.16
CA SER A 72 -1.84 -8.35 13.27
C SER A 72 -1.39 -7.75 11.94
N TYR A 73 -0.69 -6.61 12.00
CA TYR A 73 -0.01 -6.00 10.86
C TYR A 73 0.96 -6.94 10.15
N GLN A 74 1.63 -7.84 10.89
CA GLN A 74 2.59 -8.77 10.31
C GLN A 74 1.91 -9.80 9.41
N GLU A 75 0.75 -10.32 9.83
CA GLU A 75 -0.02 -11.27 9.01
C GLU A 75 -0.52 -10.61 7.71
N SER A 76 -0.98 -9.37 7.80
CA SER A 76 -1.33 -8.55 6.65
C SER A 76 -0.14 -8.37 5.68
N MET A 77 1.03 -8.00 6.20
CA MET A 77 2.25 -7.84 5.39
C MET A 77 2.70 -9.14 4.72
N GLU A 78 2.62 -10.27 5.43
CA GLU A 78 2.94 -11.59 4.86
C GLU A 78 1.94 -12.00 3.77
N SER A 79 0.65 -11.68 3.93
CA SER A 79 -0.35 -11.89 2.87
C SER A 79 -0.01 -11.10 1.61
N VAL A 80 0.32 -9.80 1.75
CA VAL A 80 0.77 -8.95 0.63
C VAL A 80 2.02 -9.53 -0.02
N ARG A 81 3.01 -9.95 0.78
CA ARG A 81 4.26 -10.54 0.30
C ARG A 81 4.03 -11.83 -0.49
N LYS A 82 3.16 -12.71 0.01
CA LYS A 82 2.81 -13.98 -0.65
C LYS A 82 2.06 -13.74 -1.96
N SER A 83 1.07 -12.85 -1.96
CA SER A 83 0.33 -12.48 -3.17
C SER A 83 1.26 -11.88 -4.23
N ARG A 84 2.23 -11.05 -3.82
CA ARG A 84 3.27 -10.53 -4.72
C ARG A 84 4.10 -11.65 -5.36
N LEU A 85 4.56 -12.62 -4.57
CA LEU A 85 5.36 -13.74 -5.09
C LEU A 85 4.55 -14.54 -6.13
N ASN A 86 3.28 -14.84 -5.85
CA ASN A 86 2.42 -15.56 -6.79
C ASN A 86 2.18 -14.78 -8.10
N LEU A 87 2.19 -13.44 -8.03
CA LEU A 87 2.03 -12.58 -9.20
C LEU A 87 3.28 -12.49 -10.07
N GLN A 88 4.49 -12.70 -9.54
CA GLN A 88 5.72 -12.69 -10.34
C GLN A 88 5.71 -13.79 -11.42
N ASP A 89 4.99 -14.88 -11.17
CA ASP A 89 4.80 -15.98 -12.13
C ASP A 89 3.66 -15.71 -13.13
N CYS A 90 2.85 -14.66 -12.90
CA CYS A 90 1.70 -14.32 -13.73
C CYS A 90 2.06 -13.34 -14.85
N ASN A 91 1.60 -13.61 -16.07
CA ASN A 91 1.77 -12.69 -17.21
C ASN A 91 1.14 -11.30 -16.98
N ALA A 92 0.21 -11.17 -16.03
CA ALA A 92 -0.40 -9.89 -15.64
C ALA A 92 0.62 -8.90 -15.04
N PHE A 93 1.70 -9.38 -14.41
CA PHE A 93 2.74 -8.50 -13.84
C PHE A 93 3.65 -7.91 -14.93
N LYS A 94 3.80 -8.60 -16.07
CA LYS A 94 4.53 -8.09 -17.25
C LYS A 94 3.85 -6.88 -17.90
N LEU A 95 2.58 -6.62 -17.59
CA LEU A 95 1.85 -5.43 -18.05
C LEU A 95 2.29 -4.17 -17.31
N PHE A 96 2.84 -4.31 -16.11
CA PHE A 96 3.48 -3.22 -15.39
C PHE A 96 4.95 -3.20 -15.80
N ASN A 97 5.45 -2.03 -16.23
CA ASN A 97 6.87 -1.89 -16.55
C ASN A 97 7.72 -2.37 -15.37
N HIS A 98 8.87 -3.01 -15.64
CA HIS A 98 9.73 -3.59 -14.60
C HIS A 98 10.10 -2.59 -13.48
N SER A 99 10.14 -1.28 -13.80
CA SER A 99 10.34 -0.19 -12.84
C SER A 99 9.16 0.02 -11.87
N ILE A 100 7.91 -0.13 -12.32
CA ILE A 100 6.70 0.05 -11.49
C ILE A 100 6.54 -1.14 -10.52
N CYS A 101 6.82 -2.35 -10.97
CA CYS A 101 6.75 -3.57 -10.16
C CYS A 101 7.65 -3.55 -8.92
N LEU A 102 8.81 -2.87 -9.01
CA LEU A 102 9.79 -2.81 -7.93
C LEU A 102 9.46 -1.72 -6.91
N GLU A 103 8.84 -0.61 -7.31
CA GLU A 103 8.50 0.50 -6.40
C GLU A 103 7.19 0.31 -5.66
N LEU A 104 6.27 -0.52 -6.15
CA LEU A 104 4.94 -0.69 -5.53
C LEU A 104 4.96 -1.38 -4.15
N VAL A 105 6.10 -1.87 -3.67
CA VAL A 105 6.23 -2.54 -2.35
C VAL A 105 7.59 -2.26 -1.66
N PHE A 106 8.27 -1.15 -1.97
CA PHE A 106 9.53 -0.74 -1.31
C PHE A 106 9.61 0.76 -1.01
#